data_AF-A0A127B8A7-F1
#
_entry.id   AF-A0A127B8A7-F1
#
_cell.length_a   1.000
_cell.length_b   1.000
_cell.length_c   1.000
_cell.angle_alpha   90.00
_cell.angle_beta   90.00
_cell.angle_gamma   90.00
#
_symmetry.space_group_name_H-M   'P 1'
#
loop_
_entity.id
_entity.type
_entity.pdbx_description
1 polymer ?
#
loop_
_entity_poly.entity_id
_entity_poly.type
_entity_poly.pdbx_seq_one_letter_code
_entity_poly.pdbx_strand_id
1 'polypeptide(L)'
;MNENEIPNIIERRHMILQIIISAIFMAIAAGIISTSLVELMNTINLSVGVKVAISILIITLSMLWLATYYLGETVTIDFPMTLLVNKESGEFYPHDYFPCYTAHMVGYSFKQEAFNTKFDLNSPILQDLIEWILIKYLQRIHVTQIISPTVGRKSPVMFPGPMSYVDLSTVFRDNTFIKEFKKQVKGNEAFFHTPMPKEVTIEQGKNSRDPITARAEVVFKGRFSTPLAFLSITITVEGTWFGAPLLLWLNGYTPKSIDIGGDRIICKEKIISGKEAKELMKWLEIRCIVTIKYKMRGWMFFHPKFKNWYLWAQDLVSHAKSHLDFNEYLKEKRNRKLYGCSSP
;
A
#
# COMPACT_ATOMS: atom_id res chain seq x y z
N MET A 1 -0.62 16.54 0.16
CA MET A 1 -1.31 16.02 -1.05
C MET A 1 -2.76 15.79 -0.66
N ASN A 2 -3.72 16.42 -1.36
CA ASN A 2 -5.14 16.32 -1.02
C ASN A 2 -5.61 14.85 -1.06
N GLU A 3 -6.41 14.43 -0.08
CA GLU A 3 -6.98 13.08 0.07
C GLU A 3 -7.85 12.61 -1.13
N ASN A 4 -8.11 13.48 -2.12
CA ASN A 4 -9.05 13.24 -3.21
C ASN A 4 -8.44 13.00 -4.60
N GLU A 5 -7.12 12.98 -4.77
CA GLU A 5 -6.49 12.81 -6.10
C GLU A 5 -5.86 11.43 -6.28
N ILE A 6 -6.62 10.35 -6.03
CA ILE A 6 -6.28 9.10 -6.73
C ILE A 6 -6.63 9.36 -8.20
N PRO A 7 -5.66 9.39 -9.12
CA PRO A 7 -5.96 9.68 -10.52
C PRO A 7 -7.00 8.66 -11.00
N ASN A 8 -8.14 9.17 -11.47
CA ASN A 8 -9.25 8.35 -11.92
C ASN A 8 -8.89 7.73 -13.28
N ILE A 9 -8.10 6.65 -13.25
CA ILE A 9 -7.62 5.94 -14.45
C ILE A 9 -8.82 5.44 -15.28
N ILE A 10 -9.97 5.17 -14.66
CA ILE A 10 -11.21 4.80 -15.35
C ILE A 10 -11.77 5.97 -16.16
N GLU A 11 -11.77 7.17 -15.60
CA GLU A 11 -12.22 8.38 -16.30
C GLU A 11 -11.24 8.77 -17.41
N ARG A 12 -9.92 8.72 -17.14
CA ARG A 12 -8.89 8.85 -18.19
C ARG A 12 -9.09 7.82 -19.30
N ARG A 13 -9.47 6.58 -18.93
CA ARG A 13 -9.82 5.51 -19.88
C ARG A 13 -11.01 5.88 -20.76
N HIS A 14 -12.08 6.41 -20.19
CA HIS A 14 -13.22 6.89 -20.96
C HIS A 14 -12.88 8.08 -21.85
N MET A 15 -12.07 9.03 -21.35
CA MET A 15 -11.60 10.18 -22.13
C MET A 15 -10.77 9.73 -23.34
N ILE A 16 -9.84 8.79 -23.16
CA ILE A 16 -9.05 8.23 -24.27
C ILE A 16 -9.97 7.54 -25.28
N LEU A 17 -10.92 6.73 -24.82
CA LEU A 17 -11.87 6.07 -25.70
C LEU A 17 -12.72 7.08 -26.49
N GLN A 18 -13.14 8.17 -25.85
CA GLN A 18 -13.87 9.25 -26.50
C GLN A 18 -13.00 10.00 -27.52
N ILE A 19 -11.74 10.32 -27.19
CA ILE A 19 -10.79 10.94 -28.13
C ILE A 19 -10.59 10.04 -29.35
N ILE A 20 -10.42 8.74 -29.14
CA ILE A 20 -10.24 7.75 -30.21
C ILE A 20 -11.48 7.70 -31.10
N ILE A 21 -12.66 7.55 -30.51
CA ILE A 21 -13.92 7.48 -31.26
C ILE A 21 -14.14 8.78 -32.06
N SER A 22 -13.95 9.94 -31.43
CA SER A 22 -14.04 11.25 -32.08
C SER A 22 -13.02 11.40 -33.20
N ALA A 23 -11.78 10.95 -33.02
CA ALA A 23 -10.74 10.99 -34.04
C ALA A 23 -11.08 10.09 -35.23
N ILE A 24 -11.62 8.89 -34.99
CA ILE A 24 -12.10 7.99 -36.06
C ILE A 24 -13.25 8.65 -36.82
N PHE A 25 -14.24 9.23 -36.14
CA PHE A 25 -15.33 9.95 -36.80
C PHE A 25 -14.84 11.16 -37.60
N MET A 26 -13.91 11.96 -37.06
CA MET A 26 -13.30 13.08 -37.78
C MET A 26 -12.50 12.61 -38.99
N ALA A 27 -11.76 11.51 -38.88
CA ALA A 27 -10.99 10.95 -40.00
C ALA A 27 -11.91 10.40 -41.10
N ILE A 28 -13.01 9.73 -40.75
CA ILE A 28 -14.03 9.28 -41.71
C ILE A 28 -14.68 10.49 -42.38
N ALA A 29 -15.08 11.51 -41.61
CA ALA A 29 -15.67 12.73 -42.15
C ALA A 29 -14.69 13.47 -43.09
N ALA A 30 -13.43 13.65 -42.67
CA ALA A 30 -12.39 14.27 -43.48
C ALA A 30 -12.04 13.44 -44.73
N GLY A 31 -12.07 12.11 -44.64
CA GLY A 31 -11.85 11.21 -45.78
C GLY A 31 -12.98 11.24 -46.80
N ILE A 32 -14.24 11.38 -46.35
CA ILE A 32 -15.40 11.60 -47.23
C ILE A 32 -15.28 12.97 -47.93
N ILE A 33 -14.75 13.98 -47.24
CA ILE A 33 -14.61 15.34 -47.75
C ILE A 33 -13.36 15.49 -48.65
N SER A 34 -12.29 14.74 -48.39
CA SER A 34 -11.00 14.85 -49.09
C SER A 34 -10.92 13.87 -50.26
N THR A 35 -11.44 14.29 -51.41
CA THR A 35 -11.15 13.70 -52.73
C THR A 35 -9.64 13.66 -53.04
N SER A 36 -8.84 14.48 -52.37
CA SER A 36 -7.39 14.64 -52.54
C SER A 36 -6.52 13.57 -51.84
N LEU A 37 -6.97 12.96 -50.75
CA LEU A 37 -6.27 11.81 -50.12
C LEU A 37 -6.36 10.54 -51.00
N VAL A 38 -7.44 10.41 -51.76
CA VAL A 38 -7.66 9.32 -52.73
C VAL A 38 -6.63 9.40 -53.87
N GLU A 39 -6.29 10.61 -54.34
CA GLU A 39 -5.27 10.82 -55.37
C GLU A 39 -3.86 10.48 -54.87
N LEU A 40 -3.48 10.90 -53.65
CA LEU A 40 -2.17 10.58 -53.06
C LEU A 40 -2.01 9.08 -52.77
N MET A 41 -3.11 8.39 -52.43
CA MET A 41 -3.12 6.94 -52.21
C MET A 41 -3.13 6.13 -53.51
N ASN A 42 -3.57 6.69 -54.64
CA ASN A 42 -3.56 6.03 -55.95
C ASN A 42 -2.17 6.01 -56.60
N THR A 43 -1.24 6.85 -56.17
CA THR A 43 0.15 6.87 -56.65
C THR A 43 0.96 5.66 -56.15
N ILE A 44 0.54 5.03 -55.06
CA ILE A 44 1.18 3.84 -54.50
C ILE A 44 0.40 2.60 -54.98
N ASN A 45 1.04 1.78 -55.82
CA ASN A 45 0.47 0.60 -56.48
C ASN A 45 0.28 -0.60 -55.50
N LEU A 46 -0.29 -0.33 -54.33
CA LEU A 46 -0.64 -1.30 -53.30
C LEU A 46 -2.08 -1.79 -53.52
N SER A 47 -2.32 -3.08 -53.28
CA SER A 47 -3.69 -3.61 -53.28
C SER A 47 -4.53 -2.95 -52.18
N VAL A 48 -5.83 -2.82 -52.42
CA VAL A 48 -6.78 -2.20 -51.49
C VAL A 48 -6.72 -2.85 -50.10
N GLY A 49 -6.56 -4.18 -50.04
CA GLY A 49 -6.44 -4.91 -48.77
C GLY A 49 -5.21 -4.51 -47.95
N VAL A 50 -4.06 -4.28 -48.59
CA VAL A 50 -2.83 -3.86 -47.87
C VAL A 50 -2.97 -2.42 -47.38
N LYS A 51 -3.62 -1.54 -48.15
CA LYS A 51 -3.90 -0.16 -47.72
C LYS A 51 -4.75 -0.14 -46.44
N VAL A 52 -5.84 -0.92 -46.42
CA VAL A 52 -6.71 -1.06 -45.25
C VAL A 52 -5.94 -1.63 -44.04
N ALA A 53 -5.11 -2.66 -44.26
CA ALA A 53 -4.30 -3.25 -43.20
C ALA A 53 -3.31 -2.24 -42.57
N ILE A 54 -2.63 -1.44 -43.40
CA ILE A 54 -1.70 -0.39 -42.93
C ILE A 54 -2.45 0.68 -42.12
N SER A 55 -3.61 1.14 -42.59
CA SER A 55 -4.42 2.12 -41.84
C SER A 55 -4.85 1.59 -40.47
N ILE A 56 -5.33 0.34 -40.41
CA ILE A 56 -5.71 -0.31 -39.14
C ILE A 56 -4.49 -0.41 -38.21
N LEU A 57 -3.33 -0.79 -38.75
CA LEU A 57 -2.09 -0.90 -37.98
C LEU A 57 -1.69 0.45 -37.37
N ILE A 58 -1.67 1.52 -38.16
CA ILE A 58 -1.32 2.87 -37.70
C ILE A 58 -2.25 3.31 -36.58
N ILE A 59 -3.57 3.18 -36.77
CA ILE A 59 -4.57 3.55 -35.75
C ILE A 59 -4.35 2.72 -34.48
N THR A 60 -4.16 1.42 -34.61
CA THR A 60 -3.96 0.52 -33.46
C THR A 60 -2.69 0.86 -32.70
N LEU A 61 -1.57 1.10 -33.39
CA LEU A 61 -0.31 1.49 -32.75
C LEU A 61 -0.41 2.85 -32.05
N SER A 62 -1.05 3.84 -32.68
CA SER A 62 -1.30 5.15 -32.05
C SER A 62 -2.18 5.03 -30.80
N MET A 63 -3.25 4.22 -30.87
CA MET A 63 -4.09 3.94 -29.70
C MET A 63 -3.32 3.27 -28.57
N LEU A 64 -2.52 2.25 -28.88
CA LEU A 64 -1.69 1.55 -27.89
C LEU A 64 -0.64 2.47 -27.27
N TRP A 65 -0.05 3.37 -28.07
CA TRP A 65 0.89 4.37 -27.61
C TRP A 65 0.23 5.36 -26.64
N LEU A 66 -0.91 5.95 -27.03
CA LEU A 66 -1.69 6.85 -26.17
C LEU A 66 -2.13 6.16 -24.88
N ALA A 67 -2.67 4.95 -24.96
CA ALA A 67 -3.10 4.20 -23.79
C ALA A 67 -1.93 3.90 -22.84
N THR A 68 -0.75 3.57 -23.38
CA THR A 68 0.47 3.37 -22.59
C THR A 68 0.93 4.65 -21.93
N TYR A 69 0.87 5.79 -22.63
CA TYR A 69 1.26 7.09 -22.11
C TYR A 69 0.37 7.53 -20.94
N TYR A 70 -0.96 7.47 -21.10
CA TYR A 70 -1.90 8.00 -20.10
C TYR A 70 -2.24 7.03 -18.96
N LEU A 71 -2.23 5.71 -19.22
CA LEU A 71 -2.63 4.68 -18.23
C LEU A 71 -1.46 3.86 -17.71
N GLY A 72 -0.28 3.99 -18.33
CA GLY A 72 0.96 3.34 -17.90
C GLY A 72 1.76 4.15 -16.88
N GLU A 73 1.22 5.26 -16.38
CA GLU A 73 1.82 6.04 -15.30
C GLU A 73 1.84 5.21 -14.00
N THR A 74 2.94 5.29 -13.26
CA THR A 74 3.03 4.65 -11.95
C THR A 74 2.35 5.54 -10.92
N VAL A 75 1.29 5.03 -10.30
CA VAL A 75 0.65 5.70 -9.17
C VAL A 75 1.46 5.41 -7.91
N THR A 76 1.83 6.45 -7.18
CA THR A 76 2.54 6.36 -5.89
C THR A 76 1.70 7.04 -4.81
N ILE A 77 1.49 6.36 -3.69
CA ILE A 77 0.68 6.84 -2.58
C ILE A 77 1.45 6.56 -1.29
N ASP A 78 1.69 7.62 -0.52
CA ASP A 78 2.44 7.56 0.73
C ASP A 78 1.55 7.98 1.90
N PHE A 79 1.69 7.31 3.04
CA PHE A 79 1.01 7.67 4.29
C PHE A 79 1.81 7.19 5.51
N PRO A 80 1.65 7.83 6.68
CA PRO A 80 2.44 7.51 7.85
C PRO A 80 1.92 6.27 8.59
N MET A 81 2.85 5.44 9.06
CA MET A 81 2.59 4.37 10.03
C MET A 81 3.47 4.63 11.26
N THR A 82 2.86 4.73 12.43
CA THR A 82 3.58 5.03 13.67
C THR A 82 3.52 3.85 14.62
N LEU A 83 4.66 3.39 15.13
CA LEU A 83 4.72 2.38 16.19
C LEU A 83 5.17 3.06 17.48
N LEU A 84 4.44 2.86 18.57
CA LEU A 84 4.86 3.33 19.88
C LEU A 84 5.31 2.12 20.72
N VAL A 85 6.54 2.15 21.21
CA VAL A 85 7.15 1.05 21.95
C VAL A 85 7.77 1.54 23.24
N ASN A 86 7.57 0.81 24.34
CA ASN A 86 8.30 1.02 25.57
C ASN A 86 9.67 0.34 25.45
N LYS A 87 10.75 1.14 25.52
CA LYS A 87 12.12 0.63 25.29
C LYS A 87 12.64 -0.30 26.39
N GLU A 88 12.00 -0.33 27.56
CA GLU A 88 12.39 -1.21 28.67
C GLU A 88 11.56 -2.48 28.70
N SER A 89 10.24 -2.37 28.51
CA SER A 89 9.34 -3.54 28.52
C SER A 89 9.14 -4.18 27.14
N GLY A 90 9.58 -3.54 26.05
CA GLY A 90 9.28 -4.01 24.68
C GLY A 90 7.79 -3.98 24.32
N GLU A 91 6.95 -3.32 25.12
CA GLU A 91 5.50 -3.27 24.94
C GLU A 91 5.12 -2.25 23.86
N PHE A 92 4.21 -2.63 22.96
CA PHE A 92 3.68 -1.75 21.92
C PHE A 92 2.28 -1.23 22.26
N TYR A 93 2.01 0.03 21.95
CA TYR A 93 0.72 0.69 22.19
C TYR A 93 0.34 1.57 20.97
N PRO A 94 -0.95 1.80 20.67
CA PRO A 94 -2.13 1.22 21.29
C PRO A 94 -2.51 -0.13 20.68
N HIS A 95 -3.11 -1.02 21.48
CA HIS A 95 -3.45 -2.38 21.05
C HIS A 95 -4.66 -2.46 20.10
N ASP A 96 -5.42 -1.37 19.96
CA ASP A 96 -6.52 -1.26 18.98
C ASP A 96 -6.03 -0.77 17.61
N TYR A 97 -4.73 -0.43 17.48
CA TYR A 97 -4.09 -0.08 16.22
C TYR A 97 -3.31 -1.28 15.66
N PHE A 98 -3.67 -1.73 14.46
CA PHE A 98 -3.24 -3.01 13.90
C PHE A 98 -1.71 -3.23 13.86
N PRO A 99 -0.88 -2.27 13.42
CA PRO A 99 0.57 -2.42 13.41
C PRO A 99 1.16 -2.60 14.82
N CYS A 100 0.70 -1.80 15.79
CA CYS A 100 1.14 -1.91 17.18
C CYS A 100 0.67 -3.20 17.84
N TYR A 101 -0.57 -3.63 17.59
CA TYR A 101 -1.07 -4.94 18.04
C TYR A 101 -0.22 -6.09 17.49
N THR A 102 0.07 -6.05 16.19
CA THR A 102 0.88 -7.07 15.52
C THR A 102 2.30 -7.13 16.10
N ALA A 103 2.91 -5.96 16.35
CA ALA A 103 4.21 -5.86 16.98
C ALA A 103 4.20 -6.34 18.45
N HIS A 104 3.14 -6.02 19.19
CA HIS A 104 2.95 -6.51 20.56
C HIS A 104 2.93 -8.06 20.61
N MET A 105 2.23 -8.70 19.66
CA MET A 105 2.17 -10.16 19.57
C MET A 105 3.55 -10.80 19.35
N VAL A 106 4.47 -10.11 18.65
CA VAL A 106 5.86 -10.56 18.50
C VAL A 106 6.57 -10.53 19.85
N GLY A 107 6.49 -9.40 20.57
CA GLY A 107 7.10 -9.27 21.90
C GLY A 107 6.59 -10.31 22.90
N TYR A 108 5.30 -10.65 22.83
CA TYR A 108 4.69 -11.70 23.66
C TYR A 108 5.15 -13.12 23.26
N SER A 109 5.18 -13.42 21.96
CA SER A 109 5.40 -14.79 21.46
C SER A 109 6.87 -15.21 21.41
N PHE A 110 7.80 -14.25 21.25
CA PHE A 110 9.22 -14.54 21.05
C PHE A 110 10.10 -14.19 22.25
N LYS A 111 9.49 -13.83 23.38
CA LYS A 111 10.12 -13.31 24.61
C LYS A 111 10.90 -12.01 24.34
N GLN A 112 10.71 -11.02 25.21
CA GLN A 112 11.23 -9.65 25.06
C GLN A 112 12.76 -9.53 24.92
N GLU A 113 13.53 -10.61 25.12
CA GLU A 113 15.00 -10.62 24.98
C GLU A 113 15.48 -10.10 23.62
N ALA A 114 14.72 -10.31 22.55
CA ALA A 114 15.05 -9.75 21.23
C ALA A 114 14.96 -8.21 21.18
N PHE A 115 14.19 -7.57 22.07
CA PHE A 115 13.99 -6.11 22.12
C PHE A 115 14.73 -5.44 23.28
N ASN A 116 15.50 -6.19 24.08
CA ASN A 116 16.29 -5.66 25.20
C ASN A 116 17.54 -4.89 24.76
N THR A 117 17.92 -4.97 23.47
CA THR A 117 18.94 -4.09 22.89
C THR A 117 18.31 -2.75 22.53
N LYS A 118 19.04 -1.64 22.76
CA LYS A 118 18.59 -0.31 22.33
C LYS A 118 18.11 -0.40 20.87
N PHE A 119 16.88 0.02 20.61
CA PHE A 119 16.32 0.06 19.25
C PHE A 119 17.20 0.95 18.37
N ASP A 120 18.09 0.31 17.62
CA ASP A 120 18.85 0.94 16.55
C ASP A 120 18.01 0.88 15.28
N LEU A 121 17.98 1.99 14.53
CA LEU A 121 17.29 2.09 13.24
C LEU A 121 17.87 1.14 12.20
N ASN A 122 19.13 0.75 12.39
CA ASN A 122 19.83 -0.21 11.55
C ASN A 122 19.73 -1.65 12.09
N SER A 123 18.97 -1.87 13.16
CA SER A 123 18.81 -3.20 13.73
C SER A 123 18.07 -4.12 12.74
N PRO A 124 18.61 -5.30 12.41
CA PRO A 124 17.91 -6.33 11.64
C PRO A 124 16.53 -6.68 12.22
N ILE A 125 16.37 -6.52 13.53
CA ILE A 125 15.14 -6.81 14.26
C ILE A 125 14.02 -5.85 13.86
N LEU A 126 14.33 -4.59 13.58
CA LEU A 126 13.33 -3.61 13.14
C LEU A 126 12.85 -3.92 11.72
N GLN A 127 13.76 -4.34 10.83
CA GLN A 127 13.40 -4.85 9.51
C GLN A 127 12.52 -6.10 9.62
N ASP A 128 12.92 -7.06 10.45
CA ASP A 128 12.14 -8.28 10.66
C ASP A 128 10.73 -7.97 11.22
N LEU A 129 10.61 -6.92 12.05
CA LEU A 129 9.34 -6.50 12.63
C LEU A 129 8.39 -5.90 11.59
N ILE A 130 8.89 -5.00 10.73
CA ILE A 130 8.07 -4.42 9.66
C ILE A 130 7.70 -5.47 8.60
N GLU A 131 8.57 -6.43 8.30
CA GLU A 131 8.24 -7.60 7.47
C GLU A 131 7.15 -8.45 8.11
N TRP A 132 7.21 -8.68 9.43
CA TRP A 132 6.17 -9.40 10.16
C TRP A 132 4.82 -8.67 10.11
N ILE A 133 4.82 -7.34 10.28
CA ILE A 133 3.63 -6.50 10.11
C ILE A 133 3.06 -6.65 8.70
N LEU A 134 3.90 -6.61 7.66
CA LEU A 134 3.48 -6.83 6.28
C LEU A 134 2.87 -8.23 6.09
N ILE A 135 3.49 -9.29 6.60
CA ILE A 135 2.95 -10.65 6.50
C ILE A 135 1.55 -10.72 7.12
N LYS A 136 1.38 -10.19 8.34
CA LYS A 136 0.08 -10.15 9.01
C LYS A 136 -0.95 -9.31 8.28
N TYR A 137 -0.52 -8.20 7.70
CA TYR A 137 -1.37 -7.38 6.86
C TYR A 137 -1.87 -8.15 5.64
N LEU A 138 -0.97 -8.84 4.92
CA LEU A 138 -1.29 -9.63 3.73
C LEU A 138 -2.26 -10.79 4.01
N GLN A 139 -2.20 -11.36 5.22
CA GLN A 139 -3.13 -12.40 5.66
C GLN A 139 -4.55 -11.85 5.91
N ARG A 140 -4.68 -10.55 6.20
CA ARG A 140 -5.97 -9.93 6.52
C ARG A 140 -6.76 -9.42 5.32
N ILE A 141 -6.10 -9.16 4.18
CA ILE A 141 -6.71 -8.55 2.99
C ILE A 141 -8.10 -9.11 2.63
N HIS A 142 -8.30 -10.42 2.80
CA HIS A 142 -9.54 -11.12 2.39
C HIS A 142 -10.59 -11.24 3.47
N VAL A 143 -10.22 -10.99 4.72
CA VAL A 143 -11.09 -11.19 5.88
C VAL A 143 -11.75 -9.87 6.30
N THR A 144 -11.10 -8.75 6.02
CA THR A 144 -11.50 -7.43 6.49
C THR A 144 -12.28 -6.68 5.41
N GLN A 145 -13.37 -6.04 5.82
CA GLN A 145 -14.16 -5.20 4.94
C GLN A 145 -13.55 -3.80 4.86
N ILE A 146 -13.50 -3.25 3.65
CA ILE A 146 -13.07 -1.88 3.38
C ILE A 146 -14.23 -1.08 2.82
N ILE A 147 -14.23 0.23 3.08
CA ILE A 147 -15.10 1.13 2.31
C ILE A 147 -14.43 1.28 0.95
N SER A 148 -14.94 0.57 -0.06
CA SER A 148 -14.41 0.70 -1.41
C SER A 148 -14.61 2.14 -1.90
N PRO A 149 -13.55 2.81 -2.40
CA PRO A 149 -13.66 4.18 -2.87
C PRO A 149 -14.64 4.33 -4.04
N THR A 150 -14.94 3.24 -4.74
CA THR A 150 -15.84 3.23 -5.90
C THR A 150 -17.29 2.92 -5.54
N VAL A 151 -17.53 2.07 -4.54
CA VAL A 151 -18.88 1.60 -4.17
C VAL A 151 -19.43 2.36 -2.95
N GLY A 152 -18.55 2.93 -2.11
CA GLY A 152 -18.94 3.60 -0.86
C GLY A 152 -19.54 2.66 0.20
N ARG A 153 -19.47 1.34 -0.02
CA ARG A 153 -19.98 0.31 0.90
C ARG A 153 -18.82 -0.52 1.44
N LYS A 154 -19.00 -1.04 2.66
CA LYS A 154 -18.09 -2.00 3.28
C LYS A 154 -18.15 -3.33 2.52
N SER A 155 -17.05 -3.71 1.87
CA SER A 155 -16.91 -4.96 1.11
C SER A 155 -15.51 -5.52 1.32
N PRO A 156 -15.32 -6.86 1.34
CA PRO A 156 -13.98 -7.43 1.25
C PRO A 156 -13.29 -7.02 -0.05
N VAL A 157 -11.96 -7.07 -0.07
CA VAL A 157 -11.16 -6.86 -1.29
C VAL A 157 -11.46 -7.98 -2.28
N MET A 158 -12.10 -7.64 -3.41
CA MET A 158 -12.52 -8.62 -4.41
C MET A 158 -11.40 -8.90 -5.41
N PHE A 159 -11.09 -10.18 -5.63
CA PHE A 159 -10.04 -10.55 -6.57
C PHE A 159 -10.45 -10.40 -8.04
N PRO A 160 -9.52 -10.02 -8.93
CA PRO A 160 -9.77 -9.89 -10.37
C PRO A 160 -9.84 -11.25 -11.09
N GLY A 161 -9.52 -12.36 -10.42
CA GLY A 161 -9.37 -13.69 -11.01
C GLY A 161 -9.43 -14.82 -9.98
N PRO A 162 -9.26 -16.08 -10.43
CA PRO A 162 -9.22 -17.25 -9.56
C PRO A 162 -8.06 -17.15 -8.56
N MET A 163 -8.26 -17.71 -7.36
CA MET A 163 -7.29 -17.64 -6.28
C MET A 163 -6.38 -18.87 -6.20
N SER A 164 -5.17 -18.67 -5.71
CA SER A 164 -4.28 -19.71 -5.18
C SER A 164 -3.70 -19.28 -3.85
N TYR A 165 -3.38 -20.24 -2.99
CA TYR A 165 -2.64 -19.98 -1.77
C TYR A 165 -1.17 -19.77 -2.08
N VAL A 166 -0.59 -18.72 -1.51
CA VAL A 166 0.84 -18.41 -1.59
C VAL A 166 1.43 -18.44 -0.18
N ASP A 167 2.55 -19.13 -0.01
CA ASP A 167 3.29 -19.19 1.26
C ASP A 167 4.19 -17.96 1.41
N LEU A 168 3.77 -17.02 2.26
CA LEU A 168 4.52 -15.80 2.56
C LEU A 168 5.85 -16.07 3.28
N SER A 169 6.01 -17.21 3.95
CA SER A 169 7.29 -17.55 4.58
C SER A 169 8.38 -17.84 3.56
N THR A 170 8.02 -18.19 2.32
CA THR A 170 8.97 -18.33 1.22
C THR A 170 9.35 -17.00 0.59
N VAL A 171 8.58 -15.94 0.83
CA VAL A 171 8.87 -14.59 0.37
C VAL A 171 9.85 -13.91 1.34
N PHE A 172 9.62 -14.05 2.64
CA PHE A 172 10.43 -13.44 3.70
C PHE A 172 11.30 -14.47 4.43
N ARG A 173 12.07 -15.28 3.70
CA ARG A 173 12.76 -16.47 4.24
C ARG A 173 13.75 -16.16 5.35
N ASP A 174 14.35 -14.98 5.29
CA ASP A 174 15.43 -14.61 6.21
C ASP A 174 14.93 -14.06 7.55
N ASN A 175 13.64 -13.75 7.64
CA ASN A 175 13.01 -13.14 8.80
C ASN A 175 13.15 -14.02 10.06
N THR A 176 13.70 -13.45 11.13
CA THR A 176 13.93 -14.18 12.38
C THR A 176 12.63 -14.64 13.03
N PHE A 177 11.58 -13.80 13.04
CA PHE A 177 10.29 -14.14 13.66
C PHE A 177 9.59 -15.29 12.93
N ILE A 178 9.70 -15.38 11.60
CA ILE A 178 9.20 -16.54 10.84
C ILE A 178 9.94 -17.81 11.24
N LYS A 179 11.28 -17.76 11.32
CA LYS A 179 12.11 -18.91 11.70
C LYS A 179 11.76 -19.39 13.10
N GLU A 180 11.64 -18.49 14.06
CA GLU A 180 11.26 -18.82 15.43
C GLU A 180 9.82 -19.35 15.51
N PHE A 181 8.87 -18.76 14.78
CA PHE A 181 7.48 -19.25 14.76
C PHE A 181 7.39 -20.69 14.26
N LYS A 182 8.10 -21.00 13.16
CA LYS A 182 8.14 -22.36 12.60
C LYS A 182 8.76 -23.39 13.57
N LYS A 183 9.71 -22.98 14.41
CA LYS A 183 10.29 -23.84 15.44
C LYS A 183 9.28 -24.14 16.55
N GLN A 184 8.55 -23.12 17.01
CA GLN A 184 7.57 -23.26 18.09
C GLN A 184 6.32 -24.05 17.66
N VAL A 185 5.84 -23.82 16.44
CA VAL A 185 4.60 -24.42 15.93
C VAL A 185 4.93 -25.42 14.81
N LYS A 186 5.49 -26.57 15.18
CA LYS A 186 5.78 -27.65 14.23
C LYS A 186 4.51 -28.09 13.51
N GLY A 187 4.54 -28.09 12.17
CA GLY A 187 3.46 -28.62 11.32
C GLY A 187 2.38 -27.61 10.90
N ASN A 188 2.50 -26.32 11.25
CA ASN A 188 1.52 -25.31 10.83
C ASN A 188 2.03 -24.44 9.67
N GLU A 189 2.43 -25.08 8.56
CA GLU A 189 2.81 -24.39 7.32
C GLU A 189 1.64 -23.57 6.76
N ALA A 190 0.40 -23.98 7.07
CA ALA A 190 -0.82 -23.27 6.71
C ALA A 190 -0.90 -21.85 7.26
N PHE A 191 -0.21 -21.55 8.36
CA PHE A 191 -0.25 -20.23 8.99
C PHE A 191 0.25 -19.11 8.08
N PHE A 192 1.19 -19.39 7.17
CA PHE A 192 1.77 -18.39 6.27
C PHE A 192 1.10 -18.36 4.89
N HIS A 193 0.10 -19.21 4.64
CA HIS A 193 -0.66 -19.19 3.41
C HIS A 193 -1.64 -18.02 3.38
N THR A 194 -1.60 -17.24 2.31
CA THR A 194 -2.61 -16.21 2.01
C THR A 194 -3.20 -16.45 0.62
N PRO A 195 -4.52 -16.29 0.41
CA PRO A 195 -5.08 -16.35 -0.93
C PRO A 195 -4.62 -15.13 -1.73
N MET A 196 -4.30 -15.35 -3.01
CA MET A 196 -3.89 -14.33 -3.99
C MET A 196 -4.36 -14.71 -5.40
N PRO A 197 -4.46 -13.78 -6.36
CA PRO A 197 -4.80 -14.14 -7.73
C PRO A 197 -3.73 -15.06 -8.32
N LYS A 198 -4.15 -16.15 -9.01
CA LYS A 198 -3.23 -17.11 -9.66
C LYS A 198 -2.28 -16.45 -10.66
N GLU A 199 -2.72 -15.33 -11.22
CA GLU A 199 -1.97 -14.57 -12.21
C GLU A 199 -1.03 -13.51 -11.60
N VAL A 200 -0.87 -13.50 -10.27
CA VAL A 200 0.09 -12.66 -9.55
C VAL A 200 1.19 -13.53 -8.93
N THR A 201 2.43 -13.14 -9.16
CA THR A 201 3.59 -13.65 -8.41
C THR A 201 3.91 -12.68 -7.29
N ILE A 202 4.18 -13.17 -6.09
CA ILE A 202 4.64 -12.36 -4.96
C ILE A 202 6.14 -12.54 -4.80
N GLU A 203 6.85 -11.44 -4.72
CA GLU A 203 8.29 -11.41 -4.51
C GLU A 203 8.64 -10.41 -3.41
N GLN A 204 9.71 -10.68 -2.67
CA GLN A 204 10.32 -9.66 -1.81
C GLN A 204 10.96 -8.61 -2.73
N GLY A 205 10.75 -7.34 -2.43
CA GLY A 205 11.42 -6.26 -3.15
C GLY A 205 12.94 -6.43 -3.08
N LYS A 206 13.65 -5.96 -4.11
CA LYS A 206 15.11 -5.92 -4.04
C LYS A 206 15.49 -4.98 -2.90
N ASN A 207 16.01 -5.55 -1.82
CA ASN A 207 16.68 -4.78 -0.79
C ASN A 207 17.87 -4.10 -1.48
N SER A 208 17.72 -2.84 -1.90
CA SER A 208 18.87 -1.95 -1.79
C SER A 208 19.11 -1.94 -0.29
N ARG A 209 20.14 -2.67 0.15
CA ARG A 209 20.66 -2.49 1.51
C ARG A 209 21.28 -1.11 1.51
N ASP A 210 20.44 -0.08 1.44
CA ASP A 210 20.83 1.24 1.89
C ASP A 210 21.12 1.06 3.36
N PRO A 211 22.40 1.14 3.78
CA PRO A 211 22.83 0.69 5.10
C PRO A 211 22.31 1.57 6.24
N ILE A 212 21.45 2.54 5.92
CA ILE A 212 21.06 3.67 6.76
C ILE A 212 19.63 3.49 7.29
N THR A 213 18.82 2.60 6.70
CA THR A 213 17.37 2.60 6.99
C THR A 213 16.72 1.24 6.85
N ALA A 214 16.08 0.74 7.92
CA ALA A 214 15.24 -0.46 7.87
C ALA A 214 14.08 -0.26 6.87
N ARG A 215 14.01 -1.16 5.90
CA ARG A 215 13.01 -1.15 4.81
C ARG A 215 12.56 -2.56 4.49
N ALA A 216 11.26 -2.72 4.27
CA ALA A 216 10.65 -3.96 3.80
C ALA A 216 9.72 -3.67 2.63
N GLU A 217 9.80 -4.49 1.59
CA GLU A 217 8.98 -4.33 0.39
C GLU A 217 8.43 -5.68 -0.06
N VAL A 218 7.15 -5.71 -0.38
CA VAL A 218 6.50 -6.82 -1.08
C VAL A 218 6.02 -6.32 -2.45
N VAL A 219 6.31 -7.10 -3.49
CA VAL A 219 5.94 -6.78 -4.87
C VAL A 219 5.04 -7.88 -5.43
N PHE A 220 3.85 -7.47 -5.84
CA PHE A 220 2.90 -8.25 -6.63
C PHE A 220 3.17 -7.98 -8.11
N LYS A 221 3.67 -8.97 -8.83
CA LYS A 221 3.88 -8.88 -10.29
C LYS A 221 2.76 -9.62 -11.00
N GLY A 222 1.99 -8.90 -11.80
CA GLY A 222 1.02 -9.53 -12.67
C GLY A 222 1.72 -10.21 -13.86
N ARG A 223 1.26 -11.41 -14.23
CA ARG A 223 1.73 -12.11 -15.45
C ARG A 223 1.60 -11.23 -16.68
N PHE A 224 2.38 -11.53 -17.72
CA PHE A 224 2.36 -10.77 -18.97
C PHE A 224 0.94 -10.61 -19.55
N SER A 225 0.06 -11.61 -19.39
CA SER A 225 -1.34 -11.60 -19.85
C SER A 225 -2.31 -10.79 -18.98
N THR A 226 -1.85 -10.14 -17.91
CA THR A 226 -2.71 -9.38 -16.99
C THR A 226 -2.52 -7.86 -17.15
N PRO A 227 -3.58 -7.06 -16.97
CA PRO A 227 -3.49 -5.62 -16.95
C PRO A 227 -2.54 -5.04 -15.90
N LEU A 228 -2.30 -5.71 -14.78
CA LEU A 228 -1.42 -5.20 -13.72
C LEU A 228 0.05 -5.46 -14.05
N ALA A 229 0.84 -4.40 -14.24
CA ALA A 229 2.29 -4.54 -14.41
C ALA A 229 2.94 -4.95 -13.09
N PHE A 230 2.74 -4.14 -12.05
CA PHE A 230 3.12 -4.44 -10.68
C PHE A 230 2.29 -3.64 -9.68
N LEU A 231 2.25 -4.12 -8.45
CA LEU A 231 1.88 -3.38 -7.26
C LEU A 231 2.95 -3.67 -6.19
N SER A 232 3.46 -2.67 -5.50
CA SER A 232 4.36 -2.86 -4.36
C SER A 232 3.86 -2.11 -3.14
N ILE A 233 4.11 -2.71 -1.97
CA ILE A 233 3.86 -2.10 -0.66
C ILE A 233 5.20 -2.10 0.05
N THR A 234 5.69 -0.91 0.34
CA THR A 234 6.98 -0.68 0.99
C THR A 234 6.73 0.00 2.33
N ILE A 235 7.36 -0.51 3.39
CA ILE A 235 7.44 0.16 4.69
C ILE A 235 8.90 0.57 4.88
N THR A 236 9.12 1.86 5.12
CA THR A 236 10.44 2.42 5.38
C THR A 236 10.40 3.13 6.74
N VAL A 237 11.36 2.84 7.60
CA VAL A 237 11.49 3.54 8.89
C VAL A 237 12.14 4.90 8.66
N GLU A 238 11.51 6.00 9.02
CA GLU A 238 12.14 7.33 8.92
C GLU A 238 13.01 7.64 10.14
N GLY A 239 12.61 7.15 11.32
CA GLY A 239 13.47 7.15 12.50
C GLY A 239 12.73 7.04 13.84
N THR A 240 13.42 7.31 14.97
CA THR A 240 12.88 7.24 16.35
C THR A 240 12.81 8.58 17.11
N TRP A 241 11.64 8.88 17.68
CA TRP A 241 11.25 10.13 18.34
C TRP A 241 10.84 9.85 19.80
N PHE A 242 10.76 10.89 20.64
CA PHE A 242 10.21 10.74 21.99
C PHE A 242 8.72 10.42 21.93
N GLY A 243 8.32 9.26 22.46
CA GLY A 243 6.95 8.76 22.37
C GLY A 243 5.98 9.35 23.41
N ALA A 244 6.48 9.99 24.45
CA ALA A 244 5.67 10.52 25.55
C ALA A 244 4.52 11.46 25.09
N PRO A 245 4.73 12.44 24.16
CA PRO A 245 3.64 13.29 23.69
C PRO A 245 2.53 12.49 23.01
N LEU A 246 2.89 11.55 22.14
CA LEU A 246 1.91 10.74 21.43
C LEU A 246 1.12 9.85 22.39
N LEU A 247 1.79 9.22 23.35
CA LEU A 247 1.14 8.41 24.38
C LEU A 247 0.14 9.23 25.21
N LEU A 248 0.56 10.40 25.68
CA LEU A 248 -0.29 11.32 26.44
C LEU A 248 -1.50 11.77 25.61
N TRP A 249 -1.28 12.09 24.34
CA TRP A 249 -2.35 12.46 23.43
C TRP A 249 -3.36 11.32 23.22
N LEU A 250 -2.89 10.09 23.03
CA LEU A 250 -3.75 8.90 22.91
C LEU A 250 -4.58 8.67 24.18
N ASN A 251 -4.01 8.99 25.35
CA ASN A 251 -4.66 8.95 26.66
C ASN A 251 -5.55 10.17 26.96
N GLY A 252 -5.71 11.10 26.01
CA GLY A 252 -6.64 12.23 26.12
C GLY A 252 -6.08 13.49 26.75
N TYR A 253 -4.76 13.59 26.94
CA TYR A 253 -4.10 14.81 27.38
C TYR A 253 -3.66 15.67 26.18
N THR A 254 -3.40 16.95 26.43
CA THR A 254 -2.87 17.88 25.42
C THR A 254 -1.44 18.29 25.81
N PRO A 255 -0.40 17.59 25.32
CA PRO A 255 0.99 17.96 25.60
C PRO A 255 1.31 19.36 25.04
N LYS A 256 1.95 20.21 25.84
CA LYS A 256 2.41 21.55 25.42
C LYS A 256 3.92 21.59 25.25
N SER A 257 4.66 21.05 26.21
CA SER A 257 6.12 20.99 26.16
C SER A 257 6.66 19.85 27.01
N ILE A 258 7.85 19.38 26.63
CA ILE A 258 8.66 18.46 27.41
C ILE A 258 9.88 19.25 27.86
N ASP A 259 10.19 19.19 29.15
CA ASP A 259 11.44 19.73 29.66
C ASP A 259 12.58 18.74 29.36
N ILE A 260 13.34 18.98 28.29
CA ILE A 260 14.44 18.11 27.87
C ILE A 260 15.60 18.29 28.85
N GLY A 261 15.64 17.43 29.87
CA GLY A 261 16.60 17.48 30.99
C GLY A 261 15.95 17.61 32.37
N GLY A 262 14.66 17.95 32.42
CA GLY A 262 13.85 17.95 33.64
C GLY A 262 12.97 16.71 33.77
N ASP A 263 12.66 16.31 35.00
CA ASP A 263 11.72 15.22 35.30
C ASP A 263 10.25 15.70 35.14
N ARG A 264 9.93 16.49 34.10
CA ARG A 264 8.61 17.16 33.93
C ARG A 264 8.10 17.18 32.49
N ILE A 265 6.79 16.91 32.33
CA ILE A 265 6.05 17.06 31.09
C ILE A 265 4.85 17.98 31.35
N ILE A 266 4.72 19.04 30.56
CA ILE A 266 3.65 20.04 30.74
C ILE A 266 2.54 19.75 29.75
N CYS A 267 1.36 19.40 30.25
CA CYS A 267 0.13 19.31 29.48
C CYS A 267 -0.78 20.52 29.76
N LYS A 268 -1.80 20.73 28.92
CA LYS A 268 -2.83 21.75 29.17
C LYS A 268 -3.59 21.48 30.47
N GLU A 269 -3.80 20.20 30.79
CA GLU A 269 -4.64 19.74 31.88
C GLU A 269 -3.86 19.57 33.20
N LYS A 270 -2.59 19.15 33.13
CA LYS A 270 -1.74 18.93 34.31
C LYS A 270 -0.24 19.02 34.00
N ILE A 271 0.56 19.23 35.04
CA ILE A 271 2.01 19.04 35.00
C ILE A 271 2.30 17.63 35.53
N ILE A 272 2.97 16.82 34.72
CA ILE A 272 3.38 15.45 35.08
C ILE A 272 4.84 15.50 35.50
N SER A 273 5.17 14.98 36.69
CA SER A 273 6.55 15.05 37.19
C SER A 273 6.99 13.81 37.97
N GLY A 274 8.31 13.66 38.14
CA GLY A 274 8.91 12.60 38.96
C GLY A 274 8.78 11.23 38.30
N LYS A 275 8.28 10.24 39.05
CA LYS A 275 8.19 8.85 38.57
C LYS A 275 7.31 8.70 37.33
N GLU A 276 6.15 9.38 37.28
CA GLU A 276 5.24 9.30 36.13
C GLU A 276 5.91 9.84 34.85
N ALA A 277 6.63 10.96 34.94
CA ALA A 277 7.37 11.50 33.80
C ALA A 277 8.49 10.55 33.33
N LYS A 278 9.21 9.92 34.25
CA LYS A 278 10.25 8.93 33.93
C LYS A 278 9.69 7.72 33.20
N GLU A 279 8.54 7.20 33.64
CA GLU A 279 7.87 6.09 32.93
C GLU A 279 7.43 6.49 31.53
N LEU A 280 6.90 7.71 31.34
CA LEU A 280 6.51 8.20 30.01
C LEU A 280 7.73 8.39 29.07
N MET A 281 8.89 8.78 29.59
CA MET A 281 10.13 8.94 28.82
C MET A 281 10.77 7.61 28.37
N LYS A 282 10.22 6.46 28.80
CA LYS A 282 10.63 5.14 28.30
C LYS A 282 10.00 4.82 26.94
N TRP A 283 8.96 5.54 26.55
CA TRP A 283 8.27 5.31 25.29
C TRP A 283 9.00 5.99 24.13
N LEU A 284 9.20 5.23 23.06
CA LEU A 284 9.78 5.67 21.79
C LEU A 284 8.71 5.59 20.71
N GLU A 285 8.68 6.60 19.85
CA GLU A 285 7.87 6.64 18.64
C GLU A 285 8.76 6.25 17.46
N ILE A 286 8.47 5.14 16.81
CA ILE A 286 9.11 4.73 15.55
C ILE A 286 8.20 5.22 14.42
N ARG A 287 8.72 6.16 13.63
CA ARG A 287 8.02 6.69 12.46
C ARG A 287 8.37 5.88 11.24
N CYS A 288 7.35 5.42 10.53
CA CYS A 288 7.50 4.75 9.25
C CYS A 288 6.65 5.47 8.20
N ILE A 289 7.12 5.42 6.95
CA ILE A 289 6.29 5.71 5.79
C ILE A 289 5.91 4.41 5.12
N VAL A 290 4.63 4.27 4.83
CA VAL A 290 4.10 3.23 3.95
C VAL A 290 3.93 3.84 2.57
N THR A 291 4.62 3.27 1.59
CA THR A 291 4.57 3.66 0.19
C THR A 291 3.93 2.54 -0.61
N ILE A 292 2.82 2.83 -1.29
CA ILE A 292 2.17 1.91 -2.22
C ILE A 292 2.38 2.43 -3.63
N LYS A 293 2.97 1.60 -4.48
CA LYS A 293 3.16 1.90 -5.90
C LYS A 293 2.40 0.88 -6.72
N TYR A 294 1.68 1.30 -7.76
CA TYR A 294 1.15 0.36 -8.72
C TYR A 294 1.15 0.94 -10.12
N LYS A 295 1.26 0.05 -11.11
CA LYS A 295 1.29 0.41 -12.52
C LYS A 295 0.41 -0.56 -13.32
N MET A 296 -0.47 0.00 -14.13
CA MET A 296 -1.24 -0.75 -15.11
C MET A 296 -0.48 -0.81 -16.45
N ARG A 297 -0.61 -1.90 -17.20
CA ARG A 297 -0.12 -2.02 -18.57
C ARG A 297 -1.10 -1.28 -19.48
N GLY A 298 -0.78 -0.05 -19.85
CA GLY A 298 -1.70 0.77 -20.67
C GLY A 298 -2.05 0.14 -22.02
N TRP A 299 -1.13 -0.59 -22.66
CA TRP A 299 -1.43 -1.36 -23.88
C TRP A 299 -2.49 -2.46 -23.70
N MET A 300 -2.76 -2.88 -22.46
CA MET A 300 -3.84 -3.82 -22.12
C MET A 300 -5.18 -3.14 -21.86
N PHE A 301 -5.34 -1.88 -22.25
CA PHE A 301 -6.55 -1.10 -22.06
C PHE A 301 -7.86 -1.79 -22.48
N PHE A 302 -7.82 -2.58 -23.55
CA PHE A 302 -8.98 -3.31 -24.08
C PHE A 302 -9.20 -4.67 -23.39
N HIS A 303 -8.33 -5.07 -22.46
CA HIS A 303 -8.49 -6.32 -21.74
C HIS A 303 -9.82 -6.31 -20.96
N PRO A 304 -10.65 -7.37 -21.05
CA PRO A 304 -12.00 -7.37 -20.47
C PRO A 304 -11.99 -7.17 -18.95
N LYS A 305 -10.95 -7.65 -18.28
CA LYS A 305 -10.75 -7.49 -16.84
C LYS A 305 -9.96 -6.25 -16.42
N PHE A 306 -9.61 -5.32 -17.33
CA PHE A 306 -8.79 -4.14 -16.99
C PHE A 306 -9.35 -3.37 -15.80
N LYS A 307 -10.66 -3.12 -15.80
CA LYS A 307 -11.36 -2.45 -14.69
C LYS A 307 -11.21 -3.22 -13.39
N ASN A 308 -11.39 -4.53 -13.40
CA ASN A 308 -11.30 -5.36 -12.18
C ASN A 308 -9.89 -5.34 -11.58
N TRP A 309 -8.84 -5.38 -12.41
CA TRP A 309 -7.46 -5.28 -11.94
C TRP A 309 -7.14 -3.92 -11.35
N TYR A 310 -7.62 -2.85 -11.98
CA TYR A 310 -7.46 -1.50 -11.46
C TYR A 310 -8.20 -1.30 -10.13
N LEU A 311 -9.46 -1.74 -10.05
CA LEU A 311 -10.25 -1.68 -8.82
C LEU A 311 -9.61 -2.49 -7.69
N TRP A 312 -9.09 -3.68 -7.99
CA TRP A 312 -8.36 -4.48 -7.00
C TRP A 312 -7.13 -3.74 -6.45
N ALA A 313 -6.37 -3.04 -7.32
CA ALA A 313 -5.24 -2.22 -6.87
C ALA A 313 -5.69 -1.05 -5.99
N GLN A 314 -6.79 -0.38 -6.33
CA GLN A 314 -7.36 0.69 -5.51
C GLN A 314 -7.89 0.17 -4.16
N ASP A 315 -8.59 -0.95 -4.16
CA ASP A 315 -9.11 -1.60 -2.96
C ASP A 315 -7.95 -2.01 -2.03
N LEU A 316 -6.85 -2.51 -2.57
CA LEU A 316 -5.64 -2.79 -1.78
C LEU A 316 -5.03 -1.52 -1.16
N VAL A 317 -5.01 -0.40 -1.88
CA VAL A 317 -4.57 0.89 -1.34
C VAL A 317 -5.47 1.33 -0.19
N SER A 318 -6.79 1.28 -0.38
CA SER A 318 -7.77 1.65 0.65
C SER A 318 -7.69 0.72 1.87
N HIS A 319 -7.51 -0.57 1.64
CA HIS A 319 -7.28 -1.55 2.69
C HIS A 319 -6.03 -1.23 3.50
N ALA A 320 -4.91 -0.94 2.81
CA ALA A 320 -3.67 -0.56 3.47
C ALA A 320 -3.82 0.72 4.29
N LYS A 321 -4.46 1.77 3.74
CA LYS A 321 -4.73 3.00 4.50
C LYS A 321 -5.54 2.72 5.76
N SER A 322 -6.65 2.00 5.65
CA SER A 322 -7.51 1.70 6.82
C SER A 322 -6.81 0.90 7.94
N HIS A 323 -5.76 0.14 7.62
CA HIS A 323 -5.07 -0.72 8.59
C HIS A 323 -3.71 -0.21 9.05
N LEU A 324 -3.01 0.53 8.19
CA LEU A 324 -1.61 0.93 8.39
C LEU A 324 -1.44 2.45 8.51
N ASP A 325 -2.43 3.26 8.10
CA ASP A 325 -2.35 4.71 8.21
C ASP A 325 -2.70 5.15 9.63
N PHE A 326 -1.69 5.71 10.31
CA PHE A 326 -1.87 6.18 11.66
C PHE A 326 -2.82 7.39 11.72
N ASN A 327 -2.82 8.26 10.71
CA ASN A 327 -3.72 9.42 10.68
C ASN A 327 -5.18 9.00 10.59
N GLU A 328 -5.48 7.99 9.75
CA GLU A 328 -6.85 7.47 9.63
C GLU A 328 -7.29 6.82 10.95
N TYR A 329 -6.40 6.07 11.62
CA TYR A 329 -6.66 5.57 12.97
C TYR A 329 -6.97 6.70 13.97
N LEU A 330 -6.20 7.80 13.96
CA LEU A 330 -6.45 8.94 14.85
C LEU A 330 -7.80 9.61 14.56
N LYS A 331 -8.16 9.73 13.29
CA LYS A 331 -9.45 10.28 12.84
C LYS A 331 -10.62 9.43 13.31
N GLU A 332 -10.54 8.11 13.13
CA GLU A 332 -11.53 7.17 13.65
C GLU A 332 -11.68 7.26 15.18
N LYS A 333 -10.55 7.28 15.91
CA LYS A 333 -10.56 7.36 17.37
C LYS A 333 -11.20 8.66 17.88
N ARG A 334 -10.95 9.79 17.22
CA ARG A 334 -11.62 11.07 17.53
C ARG A 334 -13.12 10.99 17.27
N ASN A 335 -13.53 10.43 16.14
CA ASN A 335 -14.94 10.27 15.82
C ASN A 335 -15.66 9.40 16.85
N ARG A 336 -15.07 8.27 17.28
CA ARG A 336 -15.66 7.41 18.32
C ARG A 336 -15.85 8.16 19.65
N LYS A 337 -14.88 9.00 20.06
CA LYS A 337 -15.00 9.86 21.25
C LYS A 337 -16.14 10.88 21.13
N LEU A 338 -16.33 11.50 19.95
CA LEU A 338 -17.38 12.48 19.72
C LEU A 338 -18.78 11.88 19.74
N TYR A 339 -18.95 10.66 19.24
CA TYR A 339 -20.25 9.99 19.15
C TYR A 339 -20.59 9.11 20.36
N GLY A 340 -19.78 9.13 21.43
CA GLY A 340 -20.08 8.38 22.66
C GLY A 340 -20.09 6.86 22.49
N CYS A 341 -19.55 6.33 21.39
CA CYS A 341 -19.36 4.89 21.23
C CYS A 341 -18.18 4.45 22.09
N SER A 342 -18.45 4.14 23.37
CA SER A 342 -17.54 3.37 24.19
C SER A 342 -17.29 2.01 23.52
N SER A 343 -16.03 1.72 23.18
CA SER A 343 -15.64 0.36 22.82
C SER A 343 -16.01 -0.58 23.97
N PRO A 344 -16.57 -1.77 23.71
CA PRO A 344 -16.68 -2.83 24.73
C PRO A 344 -15.30 -3.27 25.23
#